data_AF-A0A436ZYQ5-F1
#
_entry.id   AF-A0A436ZYQ5-F1
#
_cell.length_a   1.000
_cell.length_b   1.000
_cell.length_c   1.000
_cell.angle_alpha   90.00
_cell.angle_beta   90.00
_cell.angle_gamma   90.00
#
_symmetry.space_group_name_H-M   'P 1'
#
loop_
_entity.id
_entity.type
_entity.pdbx_description
1 polymer ?
#
loop_
_entity_poly.entity_id
_entity_poly.type
_entity_poly.pdbx_seq_one_letter_code
_entity_poly.pdbx_strand_id
1 'polypeptide(L)'
;MADTPEQDLRAFKFERILNQDTGRKTLNLLGTINGLPAIITAEKTAFNTTSPENFVSSDEGLLSLNLLQKNDIYHWFMGTISQSATSNAAAKVNLIYPCTDVHIKKYSAQQLHMVVETPDIYEKYVTKYIKQKTEGGRLNWVYNILDHKEESEKIVYEDEDKEMGFILLPDLKWDLVTMTSLYLSVIVHRTDIRSIRDFTPSHIPFLAALRSKVLTAVSEKYSLPGDLLKIYVHYQPSYYHFHVHVVHISHDMGASATVGKAILLDEIIEVLKLMGKVPGSQVVGYKDLEMTYVLGEEHDLWKKIFEPLGKGEEPTI
;
A
#
# COMPACT_ATOMS: atom_id res chain seq x y z
N MET A 1 -0.70 0.88 -32.96
CA MET A 1 0.19 1.10 -31.81
C MET A 1 1.44 1.79 -32.33
N ALA A 2 2.05 2.69 -31.56
CA ALA A 2 3.36 3.22 -31.94
C ALA A 2 4.43 2.11 -31.87
N ASP A 3 5.58 2.31 -32.50
CA ASP A 3 6.66 1.31 -32.59
C ASP A 3 7.38 1.09 -31.26
N THR A 4 7.24 2.02 -30.29
CA THR A 4 7.78 1.88 -28.93
C THR A 4 6.86 2.48 -27.85
N PRO A 5 6.95 2.00 -26.59
CA PRO A 5 6.23 2.62 -25.45
C PRO A 5 6.57 4.09 -25.22
N GLU A 6 7.78 4.53 -25.56
CA GLU A 6 8.14 5.95 -25.49
C GLU A 6 7.33 6.77 -26.48
N GLN A 7 7.13 6.28 -27.71
CA GLN A 7 6.32 6.97 -28.70
C GLN A 7 4.85 7.06 -28.27
N ASP A 8 4.31 6.02 -27.63
CA ASP A 8 2.96 6.08 -27.05
C ASP A 8 2.87 7.19 -25.99
N LEU A 9 3.87 7.30 -25.08
CA LEU A 9 3.91 8.38 -24.08
C LEU A 9 4.02 9.77 -24.72
N ARG A 10 4.80 9.92 -25.80
CA ARG A 10 4.92 11.18 -26.56
C ARG A 10 3.65 11.55 -27.32
N ALA A 11 2.83 10.57 -27.68
CA ALA A 11 1.55 10.76 -28.34
C ALA A 11 0.40 11.09 -27.37
N PHE A 12 0.65 11.10 -26.05
CA PHE A 12 -0.35 11.40 -25.03
C PHE A 12 -0.92 12.81 -25.17
N LYS A 13 -2.25 12.88 -25.34
CA LYS A 13 -3.02 14.12 -25.35
C LYS A 13 -3.72 14.27 -24.01
N PHE A 14 -3.26 15.25 -23.23
CA PHE A 14 -3.84 15.58 -21.93
C PHE A 14 -5.32 15.96 -22.03
N GLU A 15 -6.11 15.49 -21.07
CA GLU A 15 -7.52 15.84 -20.89
C GLU A 15 -7.75 16.58 -19.57
N ARG A 16 -7.42 15.94 -18.42
CA ARG A 16 -7.58 16.55 -17.09
C ARG A 16 -6.63 15.94 -16.05
N ILE A 17 -6.38 16.69 -14.98
CA ILE A 17 -5.69 16.16 -13.79
C ILE A 17 -6.65 15.23 -13.07
N LEU A 18 -6.19 14.02 -12.78
CA LEU A 18 -6.90 13.07 -11.94
C LEU A 18 -6.62 13.35 -10.47
N ASN A 19 -5.35 13.45 -10.07
CA ASN A 19 -4.96 13.68 -8.69
C ASN A 19 -3.62 14.42 -8.60
N GLN A 20 -3.41 15.14 -7.49
CA GLN A 20 -2.14 15.75 -7.13
C GLN A 20 -1.88 15.56 -5.62
N ASP A 21 -0.78 14.90 -5.27
CA ASP A 21 -0.32 14.77 -3.87
C ASP A 21 0.94 15.61 -3.70
N THR A 22 0.82 16.77 -3.05
CA THR A 22 1.92 17.72 -2.86
C THR A 22 2.94 17.24 -1.81
N GLY A 23 2.54 16.37 -0.88
CA GLY A 23 3.43 15.80 0.13
C GLY A 23 4.37 14.76 -0.50
N ARG A 24 3.79 13.83 -1.25
CA ARG A 24 4.55 12.80 -2.00
C ARG A 24 5.14 13.29 -3.32
N LYS A 25 4.77 14.49 -3.74
CA LYS A 25 5.17 15.10 -5.03
C LYS A 25 4.77 14.22 -6.23
N THR A 26 3.52 13.74 -6.24
CA THR A 26 2.96 12.94 -7.34
C THR A 26 1.84 13.67 -8.08
N LEU A 27 1.65 13.27 -9.34
CA LEU A 27 0.67 13.83 -10.26
C LEU A 27 0.10 12.73 -11.16
N ASN A 28 -1.23 12.59 -11.18
CA ASN A 28 -1.94 11.65 -12.05
C ASN A 28 -2.72 12.44 -13.10
N LEU A 29 -2.59 12.05 -14.36
CA LEU A 29 -3.19 12.72 -15.51
C LEU A 29 -4.02 11.74 -16.32
N LEU A 30 -5.21 12.16 -16.75
CA LEU A 30 -6.02 11.47 -17.74
C LEU A 30 -5.81 12.13 -19.10
N GLY A 31 -5.80 11.31 -20.14
CA GLY A 31 -5.73 11.75 -21.51
C GLY A 31 -6.04 10.63 -22.48
N THR A 32 -5.64 10.80 -23.73
CA THR A 32 -5.80 9.80 -24.78
C THR A 32 -4.53 9.59 -25.58
N ILE A 33 -4.33 8.38 -26.06
CA ILE A 33 -3.30 8.02 -27.05
C ILE A 33 -4.03 7.32 -28.19
N ASN A 34 -3.86 7.82 -29.42
CA ASN A 34 -4.53 7.28 -30.63
C ASN A 34 -6.06 7.10 -30.48
N GLY A 35 -6.71 7.99 -29.72
CA GLY A 35 -8.16 7.98 -29.49
C GLY A 35 -8.64 7.01 -28.39
N LEU A 36 -7.74 6.27 -27.75
CA LEU A 36 -8.05 5.40 -26.61
C LEU A 36 -7.58 6.03 -25.29
N PRO A 37 -8.29 5.78 -24.17
CA PRO A 37 -8.00 6.43 -22.89
C PRO A 37 -6.68 5.95 -22.29
N ALA A 38 -5.95 6.87 -21.65
CA ALA A 38 -4.64 6.61 -21.05
C ALA A 38 -4.47 7.39 -19.74
N ILE A 39 -3.72 6.83 -18.79
CA ILE A 39 -3.34 7.52 -17.55
C ILE A 39 -1.81 7.61 -17.48
N ILE A 40 -1.32 8.81 -17.18
CA ILE A 40 0.09 9.02 -16.80
C ILE A 40 0.13 9.30 -15.30
N THR A 41 0.99 8.59 -14.57
CA THR A 41 1.34 8.94 -13.19
C THR A 41 2.80 9.36 -13.15
N ALA A 42 3.09 10.54 -12.60
CA ALA A 42 4.43 11.06 -12.42
C ALA A 42 4.72 11.25 -10.93
N GLU A 43 5.93 10.89 -10.51
CA GLU A 43 6.41 11.02 -9.14
C GLU A 43 7.83 11.61 -9.16
N LYS A 44 8.08 12.66 -8.38
CA LYS A 44 9.45 13.18 -8.23
C LYS A 44 10.35 12.13 -7.61
N THR A 45 11.54 11.98 -8.15
CA THR A 45 12.57 11.10 -7.60
C THR A 45 13.11 11.62 -6.28
N ALA A 46 13.62 10.70 -5.45
CA ALA A 46 14.40 11.06 -4.28
C ALA A 46 15.75 11.66 -4.67
N PHE A 47 16.37 12.40 -3.75
CA PHE A 47 17.73 12.88 -3.94
C PHE A 47 18.72 11.70 -4.03
N ASN A 48 19.65 11.76 -4.96
CA ASN A 48 20.77 10.83 -5.02
C ASN A 48 21.75 11.15 -3.89
N THR A 49 22.00 10.17 -3.02
CA THR A 49 22.88 10.31 -1.84
C THR A 49 24.25 9.65 -2.02
N THR A 50 24.56 9.10 -3.19
CA THR A 50 25.83 8.40 -3.44
C THR A 50 27.01 9.38 -3.61
N SER A 51 26.75 10.58 -4.10
CA SER A 51 27.74 11.66 -4.28
C SER A 51 27.14 13.01 -3.87
N PRO A 52 26.86 13.23 -2.57
CA PRO A 52 26.16 14.42 -2.08
C PRO A 52 26.92 15.73 -2.34
N GLU A 53 28.24 15.68 -2.45
CA GLU A 53 29.10 16.81 -2.82
C GLU A 53 28.73 17.39 -4.20
N ASN A 54 28.24 16.57 -5.12
CA ASN A 54 27.83 17.03 -6.44
C ASN A 54 26.60 17.92 -6.35
N PHE A 55 25.74 17.76 -5.34
CA PHE A 55 24.54 18.60 -5.18
C PHE A 55 24.87 20.08 -4.99
N VAL A 56 25.97 20.40 -4.29
CA VAL A 56 26.40 21.78 -4.03
C VAL A 56 27.39 22.31 -5.06
N SER A 57 27.84 21.47 -6.00
CA SER A 57 28.70 21.90 -7.10
C SER A 57 27.96 22.87 -8.02
N SER A 58 28.64 23.95 -8.43
CA SER A 58 28.12 24.92 -9.40
C SER A 58 27.90 24.33 -10.79
N ASP A 59 28.65 23.29 -11.13
CA ASP A 59 28.76 22.79 -12.49
C ASP A 59 27.86 21.55 -12.71
N GLU A 60 27.60 20.78 -11.64
CA GLU A 60 26.85 19.51 -11.69
C GLU A 60 25.62 19.47 -10.77
N GLY A 61 25.56 20.38 -9.80
CA GLY A 61 24.55 20.40 -8.75
C GLY A 61 23.44 21.40 -9.00
N LEU A 62 23.44 22.48 -8.21
CA LEU A 62 22.46 23.56 -8.25
C LEU A 62 22.78 24.57 -9.35
N LEU A 63 22.23 24.31 -10.55
CA LEU A 63 22.44 25.13 -11.75
C LEU A 63 21.85 26.54 -11.65
N SER A 64 20.74 26.70 -10.91
CA SER A 64 20.09 27.99 -10.73
C SER A 64 19.45 28.09 -9.36
N LEU A 65 19.59 29.23 -8.70
CA LEU A 65 18.98 29.52 -7.40
C LEU A 65 18.18 30.82 -7.46
N ASN A 66 16.99 30.79 -6.88
CA ASN A 66 16.16 31.96 -6.65
C ASN A 66 15.87 32.08 -5.14
N LEU A 67 16.38 33.13 -4.49
CA LEU A 67 16.13 33.38 -3.08
C LEU A 67 14.67 33.78 -2.88
N LEU A 68 13.93 33.01 -2.07
CA LEU A 68 12.54 33.32 -1.73
C LEU A 68 12.45 34.24 -0.51
N GLN A 69 13.18 33.89 0.55
CA GLN A 69 13.10 34.59 1.83
C GLN A 69 14.39 34.42 2.62
N LYS A 70 14.69 35.40 3.47
CA LYS A 70 15.78 35.40 4.43
C LYS A 70 15.30 35.91 5.78
N ASN A 71 15.65 35.20 6.86
CA ASN A 71 15.46 35.67 8.23
C ASN A 71 16.64 35.20 9.10
N ASP A 72 17.49 36.14 9.52
CA ASP A 72 18.73 35.86 10.26
C ASP A 72 19.60 34.78 9.58
N ILE A 73 19.77 33.61 10.20
CA ILE A 73 20.53 32.47 9.66
C ILE A 73 19.72 31.59 8.70
N TYR A 74 18.39 31.76 8.62
CA TYR A 74 17.51 30.94 7.79
C TYR A 74 17.31 31.56 6.41
N HIS A 75 17.59 30.78 5.36
CA HIS A 75 17.47 31.19 3.97
C HIS A 75 16.73 30.11 3.19
N TRP A 76 15.72 30.51 2.41
CA TRP A 76 14.94 29.58 1.58
C TRP A 76 15.13 29.92 0.11
N PHE A 77 15.51 28.94 -0.69
CA PHE A 77 15.72 29.08 -2.13
C PHE A 77 14.81 28.12 -2.91
N MET A 78 14.44 28.50 -4.13
CA MET A 78 14.11 27.54 -5.18
C MET A 78 15.36 27.23 -5.99
N GLY A 79 15.64 25.95 -6.20
CA GLY A 79 16.81 25.49 -6.94
C GLY A 79 16.46 24.56 -8.10
N THR A 80 17.18 24.67 -9.21
CA THR A 80 17.16 23.68 -10.31
C THR A 80 18.44 22.86 -10.23
N ILE A 81 18.31 21.53 -10.36
CA ILE A 81 19.42 20.59 -10.29
C ILE A 81 19.69 20.03 -11.69
N SER A 82 20.94 19.75 -12.05
CA SER A 82 21.26 19.03 -13.30
C SER A 82 20.56 17.67 -13.37
N GLN A 83 19.94 17.34 -14.52
CA GLN A 83 19.12 16.13 -14.67
C GLN A 83 19.61 15.24 -15.82
N SER A 84 19.51 13.93 -15.62
CA SER A 84 19.78 12.91 -16.65
C SER A 84 18.87 11.72 -16.40
N ALA A 85 18.20 11.21 -17.44
CA ALA A 85 17.28 10.08 -17.31
C ALA A 85 17.93 8.80 -16.73
N THR A 86 19.25 8.65 -16.85
CA THR A 86 19.98 7.45 -16.44
C THR A 86 20.72 7.59 -15.11
N SER A 87 21.02 8.81 -14.65
CA SER A 87 21.86 9.04 -13.46
C SER A 87 21.26 9.97 -12.41
N ASN A 88 20.38 10.89 -12.81
CA ASN A 88 19.69 11.82 -11.91
C ASN A 88 18.36 12.25 -12.55
N ALA A 89 17.43 11.32 -12.71
CA ALA A 89 16.17 11.59 -13.40
C ALA A 89 15.27 12.46 -12.52
N ALA A 90 14.50 13.37 -13.11
CA ALA A 90 13.67 14.31 -12.34
C ALA A 90 12.39 13.68 -11.78
N ALA A 91 11.88 12.65 -12.46
CA ALA A 91 10.64 11.98 -12.11
C ALA A 91 10.62 10.55 -12.67
N LYS A 92 9.96 9.65 -11.94
CA LYS A 92 9.49 8.37 -12.46
C LYS A 92 8.12 8.57 -13.11
N VAL A 93 7.92 7.99 -14.29
CA VAL A 93 6.66 8.09 -15.04
C VAL A 93 6.15 6.70 -15.36
N ASN A 94 4.88 6.43 -15.04
CA ASN A 94 4.19 5.21 -15.45
C ASN A 94 3.05 5.55 -16.43
N LEU A 95 2.80 4.65 -17.38
CA LEU A 95 1.72 4.75 -18.36
C LEU A 95 0.76 3.56 -18.21
N ILE A 96 -0.53 3.83 -18.10
CA ILE A 96 -1.59 2.82 -18.19
C ILE A 96 -2.36 3.10 -19.49
N TYR A 97 -2.19 2.22 -20.48
CA TYR A 97 -2.77 2.40 -21.81
C TYR A 97 -3.02 1.05 -22.50
N PRO A 98 -4.23 0.81 -23.05
CA PRO A 98 -5.46 1.58 -22.80
C PRO A 98 -5.92 1.39 -21.35
N CYS A 99 -6.37 2.47 -20.70
CA CYS A 99 -6.94 2.40 -19.36
C CYS A 99 -8.46 2.16 -19.41
N THR A 100 -9.07 1.94 -18.24
CA THR A 100 -10.51 1.70 -18.10
C THR A 100 -11.09 2.62 -17.03
N ASP A 101 -12.42 2.73 -16.94
CA ASP A 101 -13.07 3.54 -15.90
C ASP A 101 -12.67 3.14 -14.47
N VAL A 102 -12.36 1.86 -14.25
CA VAL A 102 -11.85 1.36 -12.97
C VAL A 102 -10.50 1.99 -12.63
N HIS A 103 -9.60 2.08 -13.61
CA HIS A 103 -8.33 2.77 -13.42
C HIS A 103 -8.53 4.26 -13.18
N ILE A 104 -9.39 4.92 -13.98
CA ILE A 104 -9.64 6.36 -13.85
C ILE A 104 -10.14 6.69 -12.44
N LYS A 105 -11.11 5.94 -11.91
CA LYS A 105 -11.60 6.12 -10.53
C LYS A 105 -10.51 5.90 -9.49
N LYS A 106 -9.68 4.86 -9.65
CA LYS A 106 -8.57 4.56 -8.73
C LYS A 106 -7.53 5.68 -8.64
N TYR A 107 -7.19 6.31 -9.76
CA TYR A 107 -6.15 7.34 -9.83
C TYR A 107 -6.66 8.77 -9.69
N SER A 108 -8.00 8.96 -9.64
CA SER A 108 -8.64 10.25 -9.35
C SER A 108 -8.50 10.62 -7.88
N ALA A 109 -8.35 11.93 -7.63
CA ALA A 109 -8.57 12.52 -6.33
C ALA A 109 -9.99 12.19 -5.92
N GLN A 110 -10.14 11.77 -4.67
CA GLN A 110 -11.44 11.45 -4.12
C GLN A 110 -11.49 11.95 -2.69
N GLN A 111 -12.67 12.40 -2.27
CA GLN A 111 -12.89 12.74 -0.88
C GLN A 111 -12.69 11.51 0.00
N LEU A 112 -12.01 11.68 1.12
CA LEU A 112 -11.78 10.63 2.11
C LEU A 112 -12.76 10.81 3.27
N HIS A 113 -13.27 9.69 3.76
CA HIS A 113 -14.23 9.61 4.85
C HIS A 113 -13.70 8.65 5.91
N MET A 114 -13.73 9.09 7.17
CA MET A 114 -13.55 8.19 8.32
C MET A 114 -14.90 7.55 8.62
N VAL A 115 -15.00 6.24 8.45
CA VAL A 115 -16.20 5.47 8.73
C VAL A 115 -16.05 4.66 10.00
N VAL A 116 -17.18 4.39 10.65
CA VAL A 116 -17.28 3.55 11.84
C VAL A 116 -18.08 2.30 11.47
N GLU A 117 -17.44 1.14 11.49
CA GLU A 117 -18.03 -0.14 11.16
C GLU A 117 -18.31 -0.94 12.44
N THR A 118 -19.60 -1.04 12.79
CA THR A 118 -20.06 -1.86 13.91
C THR A 118 -20.02 -3.36 13.55
N PRO A 119 -20.05 -4.27 14.53
CA PRO A 119 -20.23 -5.71 14.29
C PRO A 119 -21.44 -6.02 13.41
N ASP A 120 -22.56 -5.32 13.62
CA ASP A 120 -23.79 -5.51 12.83
C ASP A 120 -23.61 -5.09 11.36
N ILE A 121 -22.93 -3.96 11.11
CA ILE A 121 -22.62 -3.51 9.73
C ILE A 121 -21.69 -4.54 9.06
N TYR A 122 -20.68 -5.01 9.79
CA TYR A 122 -19.75 -6.02 9.29
C TYR A 122 -20.50 -7.29 8.87
N GLU A 123 -21.26 -7.87 9.80
CA GLU A 123 -21.98 -9.12 9.60
C GLU A 123 -23.06 -9.02 8.50
N LYS A 124 -23.83 -7.92 8.48
CA LYS A 124 -24.96 -7.77 7.56
C LYS A 124 -24.55 -7.42 6.13
N TYR A 125 -23.47 -6.67 5.95
CA TYR A 125 -23.09 -6.11 4.65
C TYR A 125 -21.65 -6.43 4.24
N VAL A 126 -20.66 -6.18 5.10
CA VAL A 126 -19.24 -6.29 4.71
C VAL A 126 -18.84 -7.74 4.45
N THR A 127 -19.36 -8.72 5.20
CA THR A 127 -19.15 -10.15 4.91
C THR A 127 -19.61 -10.54 3.50
N LYS A 128 -20.76 -10.02 3.05
CA LYS A 128 -21.28 -10.24 1.69
C LYS A 128 -20.40 -9.56 0.64
N TYR A 129 -19.90 -8.35 0.92
CA TYR A 129 -18.92 -7.69 0.07
C TYR A 129 -17.65 -8.53 -0.09
N ILE A 130 -17.09 -9.01 1.02
CA ILE A 130 -15.89 -9.85 1.06
C ILE A 130 -16.12 -11.08 0.19
N LYS A 131 -17.24 -11.78 0.38
CA LYS A 131 -17.62 -12.95 -0.41
C LYS A 131 -17.58 -12.66 -1.92
N GLN A 132 -18.27 -11.61 -2.38
CA GLN A 132 -18.25 -11.18 -3.79
C GLN A 132 -16.85 -10.81 -4.31
N LYS A 133 -15.96 -10.33 -3.44
CA LYS A 133 -14.58 -9.96 -3.79
C LYS A 133 -13.63 -11.15 -3.81
N THR A 134 -13.93 -12.22 -3.08
CA THR A 134 -13.19 -13.48 -3.09
C THR A 134 -13.64 -14.45 -4.19
N GLU A 135 -14.86 -14.30 -4.68
CA GLU A 135 -15.39 -15.10 -5.80
C GLU A 135 -14.81 -14.68 -7.16
N GLY A 136 -14.85 -15.59 -8.14
CA GLY A 136 -14.53 -15.27 -9.54
C GLY A 136 -13.05 -15.07 -9.86
N GLY A 137 -12.13 -15.64 -9.07
CA GLY A 137 -10.70 -15.69 -9.40
C GLY A 137 -9.90 -14.41 -9.16
N ARG A 138 -10.46 -13.42 -8.44
CA ARG A 138 -9.77 -12.16 -8.12
C ARG A 138 -8.50 -12.34 -7.27
N LEU A 139 -8.39 -13.46 -6.56
CA LEU A 139 -7.23 -13.83 -5.76
C LEU A 139 -6.27 -14.78 -6.49
N ASN A 140 -6.48 -15.08 -7.78
CA ASN A 140 -5.64 -16.02 -8.51
C ASN A 140 -4.17 -15.62 -8.52
N TRP A 141 -3.86 -14.33 -8.55
CA TRP A 141 -2.48 -13.86 -8.47
C TRP A 141 -1.81 -14.25 -7.13
N VAL A 142 -2.56 -14.22 -6.02
CA VAL A 142 -2.07 -14.69 -4.70
C VAL A 142 -1.81 -16.18 -4.75
N TYR A 143 -2.76 -16.95 -5.28
CA TYR A 143 -2.63 -18.40 -5.39
C TYR A 143 -1.49 -18.82 -6.34
N ASN A 144 -1.24 -18.06 -7.40
CA ASN A 144 -0.10 -18.31 -8.28
C ASN A 144 1.25 -18.15 -7.55
N ILE A 145 1.36 -17.21 -6.62
CA ILE A 145 2.57 -17.08 -5.77
C ILE A 145 2.66 -18.27 -4.80
N LEU A 146 1.55 -18.60 -4.12
CA LEU A 146 1.51 -19.71 -3.16
C LEU A 146 1.73 -21.10 -3.79
N ASP A 147 1.41 -21.24 -5.08
CA ASP A 147 1.62 -22.46 -5.88
C ASP A 147 2.96 -22.44 -6.65
N HIS A 148 3.82 -21.45 -6.43
CA HIS A 148 5.10 -21.26 -7.11
C HIS A 148 5.01 -21.19 -8.64
N LYS A 149 3.89 -20.69 -9.17
CA LYS A 149 3.69 -20.46 -10.60
C LYS A 149 4.27 -19.12 -11.04
N GLU A 150 4.29 -18.14 -10.14
CA GLU A 150 4.75 -16.77 -10.38
C GLU A 150 5.61 -16.28 -9.22
N GLU A 151 6.56 -15.38 -9.49
CA GLU A 151 7.42 -14.67 -8.52
C GLU A 151 8.26 -15.53 -7.57
N SER A 152 8.40 -16.83 -7.85
CA SER A 152 9.09 -17.79 -6.98
C SER A 152 10.56 -17.48 -6.79
N GLU A 153 11.20 -16.91 -7.81
CA GLU A 153 12.59 -16.46 -7.76
C GLU A 153 12.85 -15.29 -6.80
N LYS A 154 11.78 -14.57 -6.41
CA LYS A 154 11.86 -13.41 -5.52
C LYS A 154 11.63 -13.78 -4.05
N ILE A 155 11.27 -15.02 -3.76
CA ILE A 155 10.98 -15.47 -2.40
C ILE A 155 12.23 -15.27 -1.53
N VAL A 156 12.04 -14.52 -0.43
CA VAL A 156 13.08 -14.27 0.58
C VAL A 156 13.13 -15.39 1.58
N TYR A 157 11.95 -15.86 2.00
CA TYR A 157 11.76 -16.91 2.97
C TYR A 157 10.40 -17.57 2.73
N GLU A 158 10.34 -18.88 2.97
CA GLU A 158 9.09 -19.63 2.97
C GLU A 158 9.09 -20.64 4.10
N ASP A 159 7.94 -20.74 4.76
CA ASP A 159 7.58 -21.85 5.62
C ASP A 159 6.39 -22.56 4.98
N GLU A 160 6.59 -23.80 4.51
CA GLU A 160 5.62 -24.54 3.69
C GLU A 160 4.42 -25.08 4.48
N ASP A 161 4.39 -24.91 5.81
CA ASP A 161 3.27 -25.36 6.64
C ASP A 161 1.95 -24.71 6.18
N LYS A 162 0.92 -25.53 5.96
CA LYS A 162 -0.33 -25.06 5.34
C LYS A 162 -1.22 -24.23 6.27
N GLU A 163 -1.02 -24.32 7.59
CA GLU A 163 -1.83 -23.60 8.58
C GLU A 163 -1.06 -22.48 9.28
N MET A 164 0.25 -22.67 9.47
CA MET A 164 1.14 -21.79 10.22
C MET A 164 2.19 -21.10 9.35
N GLY A 165 2.38 -21.59 8.13
CA GLY A 165 3.42 -21.14 7.21
C GLY A 165 2.97 -19.99 6.30
N PHE A 166 3.95 -19.42 5.61
CA PHE A 166 3.80 -18.25 4.74
C PHE A 166 4.98 -18.10 3.79
N ILE A 167 4.76 -17.32 2.72
CA ILE A 167 5.80 -16.81 1.83
C ILE A 167 6.08 -15.34 2.18
N LEU A 168 7.36 -15.00 2.31
CA LEU A 168 7.86 -13.62 2.42
C LEU A 168 8.58 -13.24 1.14
N LEU A 169 8.16 -12.16 0.49
CA LEU A 169 8.73 -11.69 -0.77
C LEU A 169 8.69 -10.16 -0.88
N PRO A 170 9.53 -9.55 -1.75
CA PRO A 170 9.48 -8.12 -2.04
C PRO A 170 8.12 -7.65 -2.53
N ASP A 171 7.64 -6.52 -2.00
CA ASP A 171 6.45 -5.84 -2.55
C ASP A 171 6.86 -5.02 -3.79
N LEU A 172 5.94 -4.90 -4.75
CA LEU A 172 6.12 -4.11 -5.97
C LEU A 172 6.48 -2.62 -5.72
N LYS A 173 6.25 -2.12 -4.50
CA LYS A 173 6.61 -0.75 -4.10
C LYS A 173 8.10 -0.56 -3.80
N TRP A 174 8.85 -1.63 -3.61
CA TRP A 174 10.29 -1.53 -3.31
C TRP A 174 11.15 -1.60 -4.57
N ASP A 175 12.22 -0.81 -4.61
CA ASP A 175 13.19 -0.77 -5.71
C ASP A 175 14.21 -1.92 -5.67
N LEU A 176 14.16 -2.76 -4.63
CA LEU A 176 15.09 -3.86 -4.35
C LEU A 176 16.55 -3.42 -4.05
N VAL A 177 16.79 -2.11 -3.94
CA VAL A 177 18.14 -1.53 -3.82
C VAL A 177 18.26 -0.69 -2.55
N THR A 178 17.31 0.23 -2.32
CA THR A 178 17.38 1.21 -1.24
C THR A 178 16.80 0.61 0.04
N MET A 179 17.65 0.19 0.98
CA MET A 179 17.21 -0.47 2.23
C MET A 179 16.30 0.38 3.12
N THR A 180 16.51 1.69 3.15
CA THR A 180 15.63 2.61 3.91
C THR A 180 14.22 2.69 3.30
N SER A 181 14.04 2.15 2.08
CA SER A 181 12.75 1.97 1.42
C SER A 181 12.28 0.52 1.37
N LEU A 182 12.94 -0.40 2.10
CA LEU A 182 12.60 -1.83 2.12
C LEU A 182 11.12 -2.01 2.41
N TYR A 183 10.47 -2.77 1.55
CA TYR A 183 9.07 -3.14 1.63
C TYR A 183 8.92 -4.59 1.18
N LEU A 184 8.55 -5.46 2.11
CA LEU A 184 8.23 -6.86 1.87
C LEU A 184 6.76 -7.11 2.21
N SER A 185 6.21 -8.16 1.61
CA SER A 185 4.87 -8.68 1.88
C SER A 185 4.97 -10.11 2.38
N VAL A 186 4.15 -10.43 3.38
CA VAL A 186 3.91 -11.80 3.83
C VAL A 186 2.58 -12.26 3.27
N ILE A 187 2.55 -13.41 2.61
CA ILE A 187 1.34 -14.07 2.13
C ILE A 187 1.24 -15.43 2.81
N VAL A 188 0.22 -15.62 3.63
CA VAL A 188 0.05 -16.85 4.44
C VAL A 188 -0.52 -17.99 3.60
N HIS A 189 -0.18 -19.24 3.90
CA HIS A 189 -0.71 -20.39 3.14
C HIS A 189 -2.19 -20.67 3.46
N ARG A 190 -2.61 -20.47 4.71
CA ARG A 190 -3.99 -20.67 5.13
C ARG A 190 -4.95 -19.73 4.39
N THR A 191 -6.14 -20.22 4.06
CA THR A 191 -7.11 -19.51 3.20
C THR A 191 -8.41 -19.13 3.90
N ASP A 192 -8.53 -19.47 5.18
CA ASP A 192 -9.68 -19.22 6.04
C ASP A 192 -9.72 -17.79 6.62
N ILE A 193 -8.60 -17.04 6.53
CA ILE A 193 -8.49 -15.68 7.05
C ILE A 193 -8.52 -14.67 5.89
N ARG A 194 -9.59 -13.88 5.84
CA ARG A 194 -9.84 -12.84 4.83
C ARG A 194 -9.34 -11.49 5.26
N SER A 195 -9.43 -11.19 6.54
CA SER A 195 -8.93 -9.96 7.16
C SER A 195 -8.75 -10.15 8.66
N ILE A 196 -8.37 -9.08 9.37
CA ILE A 196 -8.25 -9.15 10.83
C ILE A 196 -9.55 -9.49 11.55
N ARG A 197 -10.71 -9.29 10.92
CA ARG A 197 -12.03 -9.61 11.49
C ARG A 197 -12.21 -11.09 11.83
N ASP A 198 -11.48 -11.98 11.15
CA ASP A 198 -11.56 -13.42 11.38
C ASP A 198 -10.72 -13.85 12.61
N PHE A 199 -9.92 -12.95 13.18
CA PHE A 199 -9.09 -13.30 14.33
C PHE A 199 -9.88 -13.43 15.62
N THR A 200 -9.48 -14.45 16.36
CA THR A 200 -9.91 -14.79 17.71
C THR A 200 -8.67 -15.15 18.53
N PRO A 201 -8.76 -15.26 19.87
CA PRO A 201 -7.63 -15.62 20.73
C PRO A 201 -6.92 -16.93 20.34
N SER A 202 -7.59 -17.87 19.67
CA SER A 202 -6.95 -19.11 19.19
C SER A 202 -5.88 -18.88 18.12
N HIS A 203 -5.86 -17.71 17.48
CA HIS A 203 -4.89 -17.34 16.45
C HIS A 203 -3.61 -16.70 17.01
N ILE A 204 -3.53 -16.43 18.31
CA ILE A 204 -2.35 -15.82 18.94
C ILE A 204 -1.06 -16.61 18.65
N PRO A 205 -1.01 -17.96 18.77
CA PRO A 205 0.21 -18.72 18.48
C PRO A 205 0.69 -18.54 17.03
N PHE A 206 -0.24 -18.54 16.07
CA PHE A 206 0.04 -18.30 14.66
C PHE A 206 0.66 -16.92 14.43
N LEU A 207 0.02 -15.86 14.94
CA LEU A 207 0.48 -14.48 14.75
C LEU A 207 1.84 -14.22 15.41
N ALA A 208 2.06 -14.76 16.62
CA ALA A 208 3.33 -14.64 17.32
C ALA A 208 4.46 -15.39 16.59
N ALA A 209 4.20 -16.60 16.09
CA ALA A 209 5.16 -17.37 15.32
C ALA A 209 5.50 -16.69 13.99
N LEU A 210 4.49 -16.21 13.24
CA LEU A 210 4.67 -15.45 12.01
C LEU A 210 5.56 -14.23 12.26
N ARG A 211 5.22 -13.41 13.27
CA ARG A 211 6.02 -12.23 13.63
C ARG A 211 7.48 -12.59 13.92
N SER A 212 7.71 -13.62 14.72
CA SER A 212 9.07 -14.06 15.08
C SER A 212 9.85 -14.51 13.85
N LYS A 213 9.25 -15.35 12.99
CA LYS A 213 9.89 -15.88 11.78
C LYS A 213 10.20 -14.77 10.78
N VAL A 214 9.30 -13.81 10.60
CA VAL A 214 9.52 -12.64 9.76
C VAL A 214 10.74 -11.85 10.24
N LEU A 215 10.81 -11.51 11.53
CA LEU A 215 11.92 -10.75 12.09
C LEU A 215 13.26 -11.48 11.88
N THR A 216 13.29 -12.79 12.15
CA THR A 216 14.49 -13.61 11.93
C THR A 216 14.88 -13.63 10.45
N ALA A 217 13.96 -13.98 9.55
CA ALA A 217 14.23 -14.11 8.12
C ALA A 217 14.73 -12.80 7.50
N VAL A 218 14.12 -11.66 7.85
CA VAL A 218 14.54 -10.34 7.34
C VAL A 218 15.89 -9.94 7.90
N SER A 219 16.13 -10.18 9.20
CA SER A 219 17.40 -9.85 9.84
C SER A 219 18.55 -10.66 9.24
N GLU A 220 18.35 -11.95 8.99
CA GLU A 220 19.36 -12.83 8.38
C GLU A 220 19.62 -12.48 6.92
N LYS A 221 18.56 -12.20 6.13
CA LYS A 221 18.69 -11.90 4.70
C LYS A 221 19.38 -10.56 4.43
N TYR A 222 19.02 -9.53 5.20
CA TYR A 222 19.39 -8.14 4.90
C TYR A 222 20.32 -7.52 5.95
N SER A 223 20.76 -8.28 6.96
CA SER A 223 21.57 -7.79 8.07
C SER A 223 20.94 -6.58 8.79
N LEU A 224 19.60 -6.56 8.85
CA LEU A 224 18.84 -5.45 9.41
C LEU A 224 18.32 -5.80 10.81
N PRO A 225 18.57 -4.97 11.83
CA PRO A 225 17.95 -5.13 13.15
C PRO A 225 16.41 -5.12 13.08
N GLY A 226 15.78 -6.03 13.84
CA GLY A 226 14.32 -6.16 13.84
C GLY A 226 13.56 -4.95 14.39
N ASP A 227 14.20 -4.10 15.20
CA ASP A 227 13.64 -2.84 15.72
C ASP A 227 13.60 -1.72 14.66
N LEU A 228 14.23 -1.92 13.50
CA LEU A 228 14.09 -1.05 12.34
C LEU A 228 12.93 -1.46 11.41
N LEU A 229 12.07 -2.40 11.83
CA LEU A 229 10.95 -2.90 11.04
C LEU A 229 9.59 -2.52 11.63
N LYS A 230 8.74 -1.95 10.77
CA LYS A 230 7.29 -1.81 10.98
C LYS A 230 6.61 -3.04 10.42
N ILE A 231 5.91 -3.80 11.27
CA ILE A 231 5.12 -4.97 10.86
C ILE A 231 3.65 -4.69 11.14
N TYR A 232 2.84 -4.62 10.09
CA TYR A 232 1.45 -4.20 10.21
C TYR A 232 0.56 -4.79 9.12
N VAL A 233 -0.75 -4.65 9.29
CA VAL A 233 -1.76 -5.13 8.34
C VAL A 233 -2.72 -4.00 7.99
N HIS A 234 -3.42 -4.13 6.87
CA HIS A 234 -4.44 -3.17 6.45
C HIS A 234 -5.85 -3.56 6.90
N TYR A 235 -6.63 -2.58 7.34
CA TYR A 235 -8.08 -2.67 7.40
C TYR A 235 -8.74 -1.39 6.89
N GLN A 236 -9.59 -1.42 5.86
CA GLN A 236 -9.87 -2.55 4.97
C GLN A 236 -8.64 -2.93 4.13
N PRO A 237 -8.37 -4.22 3.84
CA PRO A 237 -7.26 -4.61 2.99
C PRO A 237 -7.54 -4.34 1.50
N SER A 238 -6.49 -4.32 0.67
CA SER A 238 -6.66 -4.15 -0.79
C SER A 238 -7.18 -5.43 -1.47
N TYR A 239 -7.01 -6.58 -0.83
CA TYR A 239 -7.51 -7.89 -1.26
C TYR A 239 -7.76 -8.77 -0.03
N TYR A 240 -8.75 -9.66 -0.11
CA TYR A 240 -9.23 -10.46 1.02
C TYR A 240 -8.58 -11.84 1.12
N HIS A 241 -7.25 -11.81 1.26
CA HIS A 241 -6.40 -12.91 1.70
C HIS A 241 -5.46 -12.32 2.73
N PHE A 242 -5.37 -12.89 3.93
CA PHE A 242 -4.57 -12.27 4.98
C PHE A 242 -3.11 -12.10 4.57
N HIS A 243 -2.60 -10.89 4.73
CA HIS A 243 -1.23 -10.52 4.39
C HIS A 243 -0.70 -9.50 5.39
N VAL A 244 0.62 -9.47 5.53
CA VAL A 244 1.32 -8.57 6.45
C VAL A 244 2.35 -7.75 5.68
N HIS A 245 2.41 -6.46 5.95
CA HIS A 245 3.42 -5.56 5.42
C HIS A 245 4.61 -5.50 6.38
N VAL A 246 5.82 -5.66 5.85
CA VAL A 246 7.08 -5.62 6.60
C VAL A 246 7.98 -4.57 5.98
N VAL A 247 8.26 -3.50 6.72
CA VAL A 247 8.77 -2.27 6.11
C VAL A 247 9.83 -1.64 6.98
N HIS A 248 10.88 -1.09 6.38
CA HIS A 248 11.85 -0.28 7.11
C HIS A 248 11.17 0.91 7.81
N ILE A 249 11.57 1.21 9.05
CA ILE A 249 10.97 2.26 9.87
C ILE A 249 11.02 3.64 9.19
N SER A 250 12.14 3.94 8.53
CA SER A 250 12.37 5.19 7.77
C SER A 250 11.61 5.28 6.44
N HIS A 251 10.96 4.22 5.97
CA HIS A 251 10.23 4.29 4.70
C HIS A 251 8.98 5.16 4.85
N ASP A 252 8.86 6.18 4.00
CA ASP A 252 7.64 6.99 3.89
C ASP A 252 6.58 6.23 3.09
N MET A 253 5.54 5.82 3.79
CA MET A 253 4.47 4.99 3.26
C MET A 253 3.24 5.81 2.84
N GLY A 254 3.23 7.11 3.17
CA GLY A 254 2.04 7.95 3.33
C GLY A 254 0.78 7.17 3.74
N ALA A 255 -0.35 7.38 3.05
CA ALA A 255 -1.64 6.69 3.19
C ALA A 255 -1.61 5.16 3.37
N SER A 256 -0.55 4.43 2.98
CA SER A 256 -0.45 2.98 3.24
C SER A 256 -0.13 2.67 4.71
N ALA A 257 0.41 3.60 5.48
CA ALA A 257 0.70 3.41 6.91
C ALA A 257 0.05 4.48 7.81
N THR A 258 -1.00 5.14 7.32
CA THR A 258 -1.72 6.12 8.13
C THR A 258 -2.64 5.43 9.13
N VAL A 259 -2.88 6.12 10.26
CA VAL A 259 -3.96 5.79 11.19
C VAL A 259 -5.30 5.70 10.44
N GLY A 260 -6.13 4.73 10.79
CA GLY A 260 -7.35 4.41 10.06
C GLY A 260 -7.12 3.58 8.79
N LYS A 261 -5.92 3.02 8.60
CA LYS A 261 -5.62 2.05 7.54
C LYS A 261 -4.70 0.94 8.03
N ALA A 262 -3.54 1.32 8.57
CA ALA A 262 -2.56 0.37 9.10
C ALA A 262 -2.79 0.11 10.59
N ILE A 263 -2.68 -1.15 10.98
CA ILE A 263 -2.77 -1.60 12.38
C ILE A 263 -1.55 -2.48 12.64
N LEU A 264 -0.77 -2.17 13.69
CA LEU A 264 0.44 -2.91 14.00
C LEU A 264 0.10 -4.36 14.37
N LEU A 265 0.91 -5.31 13.91
CA LEU A 265 0.69 -6.73 14.21
C LEU A 265 0.77 -7.01 15.72
N ASP A 266 1.68 -6.31 16.41
CA ASP A 266 1.82 -6.39 17.87
C ASP A 266 0.56 -5.93 18.61
N GLU A 267 -0.07 -4.84 18.16
CA GLU A 267 -1.33 -4.35 18.74
C GLU A 267 -2.46 -5.38 18.56
N ILE A 268 -2.51 -6.04 17.40
CA ILE A 268 -3.48 -7.11 17.15
C ILE A 268 -3.32 -8.25 18.13
N ILE A 269 -2.08 -8.69 18.33
CA ILE A 269 -1.76 -9.77 19.27
C ILE A 269 -2.15 -9.38 20.70
N GLU A 270 -1.85 -8.16 21.14
CA GLU A 270 -2.20 -7.70 22.49
C GLU A 270 -3.71 -7.57 22.70
N VAL A 271 -4.46 -7.05 21.72
CA VAL A 271 -5.92 -6.99 21.78
C VAL A 271 -6.52 -8.39 21.89
N LEU A 272 -6.04 -9.37 21.11
CA LEU A 272 -6.49 -10.76 21.21
C LEU A 272 -6.18 -11.39 22.57
N LYS A 273 -5.01 -11.09 23.16
CA LYS A 273 -4.66 -11.55 24.51
C LYS A 273 -5.62 -11.02 25.56
N LEU A 274 -6.07 -9.76 25.42
CA LEU A 274 -7.07 -9.18 26.31
C LEU A 274 -8.44 -9.83 26.11
N MET A 275 -8.87 -10.04 24.86
CA MET A 275 -10.12 -10.75 24.53
C MET A 275 -10.14 -12.17 25.10
N GLY A 276 -9.03 -12.89 25.04
CA GLY A 276 -8.91 -14.25 25.60
C GLY A 276 -9.05 -14.32 27.13
N LYS A 277 -8.96 -13.18 27.83
CA LYS A 277 -9.17 -13.09 29.29
C LYS A 277 -10.61 -12.77 29.66
N VAL A 278 -11.47 -12.44 28.68
CA VAL A 278 -12.88 -12.13 28.94
C VAL A 278 -13.59 -13.39 29.46
N PRO A 279 -14.19 -13.36 30.66
CA PRO A 279 -14.90 -14.50 31.19
C PRO A 279 -16.17 -14.83 30.37
N GLY A 280 -16.41 -16.11 30.11
CA GLY A 280 -17.61 -16.57 29.41
C GLY A 280 -17.34 -17.78 28.52
N SER A 281 -18.40 -18.42 28.02
CA SER A 281 -18.31 -19.51 27.03
C SER A 281 -18.22 -19.00 25.58
N GLN A 282 -18.51 -17.71 25.36
CA GLN A 282 -18.48 -17.11 24.03
C GLN A 282 -17.06 -16.66 23.68
N VAL A 283 -16.56 -17.10 22.53
CA VAL A 283 -15.28 -16.63 21.98
C VAL A 283 -15.47 -15.21 21.45
N VAL A 284 -14.80 -14.25 22.07
CA VAL A 284 -14.74 -12.86 21.61
C VAL A 284 -13.55 -12.70 20.66
N GLY A 285 -13.76 -12.06 19.52
CA GLY A 285 -12.73 -11.79 18.53
C GLY A 285 -12.87 -10.42 17.88
N TYR A 286 -12.09 -10.19 16.82
CA TYR A 286 -12.08 -8.91 16.11
C TYR A 286 -13.40 -8.60 15.41
N LYS A 287 -14.19 -9.61 15.03
CA LYS A 287 -15.54 -9.41 14.50
C LYS A 287 -16.49 -8.67 15.46
N ASP A 288 -16.22 -8.75 16.77
CA ASP A 288 -17.06 -8.16 17.81
C ASP A 288 -16.68 -6.71 18.15
N LEU A 289 -15.63 -6.17 17.51
CA LEU A 289 -15.21 -4.78 17.70
C LEU A 289 -15.97 -3.80 16.80
N GLU A 290 -16.08 -2.56 17.25
CA GLU A 290 -16.30 -1.43 16.35
C GLU A 290 -14.96 -1.00 15.76
N MET A 291 -14.90 -0.85 14.43
CA MET A 291 -13.67 -0.50 13.72
C MET A 291 -13.82 0.82 12.98
N THR A 292 -12.94 1.77 13.27
CA THR A 292 -12.89 3.06 12.57
C THR A 292 -11.76 3.08 11.55
N TYR A 293 -12.06 3.40 10.29
CA TYR A 293 -11.06 3.41 9.22
C TYR A 293 -11.42 4.37 8.07
N VAL A 294 -10.46 4.64 7.20
CA VAL A 294 -10.60 5.54 6.04
C VAL A 294 -11.16 4.78 4.83
N LEU A 295 -12.16 5.36 4.18
CA LEU A 295 -12.60 5.00 2.83
C LEU A 295 -12.55 6.22 1.92
N GLY A 296 -12.18 6.02 0.66
CA GLY A 296 -12.39 7.03 -0.36
C GLY A 296 -13.78 6.92 -0.97
N GLU A 297 -14.33 8.03 -1.45
CA GLU A 297 -15.72 8.09 -1.94
C GLU A 297 -15.97 7.18 -3.16
N GLU A 298 -14.94 6.83 -3.92
CA GLU A 298 -15.04 5.93 -5.07
C GLU A 298 -14.96 4.45 -4.67
N HIS A 299 -14.70 4.15 -3.40
CA HIS A 299 -14.64 2.79 -2.90
C HIS A 299 -16.03 2.15 -2.84
N ASP A 300 -16.16 0.89 -3.28
CA ASP A 300 -17.45 0.17 -3.30
C ASP A 300 -18.12 0.13 -1.91
N LEU A 301 -17.36 -0.11 -0.84
CA LEU A 301 -17.89 -0.08 0.53
C LEU A 301 -18.50 1.28 0.89
N TRP A 302 -17.91 2.40 0.45
CA TRP A 302 -18.49 3.72 0.69
C TRP A 302 -19.81 3.84 -0.05
N LYS A 303 -19.80 3.67 -1.37
CA LYS A 303 -20.97 3.86 -2.24
C LYS A 303 -22.13 2.92 -1.92
N LYS A 304 -21.84 1.67 -1.55
CA LYS A 304 -22.84 0.63 -1.36
C LYS A 304 -23.31 0.47 0.08
N ILE A 305 -22.49 0.86 1.06
CA ILE A 305 -22.78 0.64 2.49
C ILE A 305 -22.82 1.96 3.24
N PHE A 306 -21.68 2.64 3.37
CA PHE A 306 -21.56 3.74 4.34
C PHE A 306 -22.27 5.02 3.90
N GLU A 307 -22.28 5.33 2.61
CA GLU A 307 -23.04 6.48 2.10
C GLU A 307 -24.56 6.27 2.25
N PRO A 308 -25.17 5.14 1.83
CA PRO A 308 -26.57 4.85 2.10
C PRO A 308 -26.92 4.90 3.59
N LEU A 309 -26.13 4.25 4.45
CA LEU A 309 -26.37 4.28 5.91
C LEU A 309 -26.33 5.72 6.45
N GLY A 310 -25.39 6.54 5.98
CA GLY A 310 -25.30 7.95 6.35
C GLY A 310 -26.52 8.78 5.93
N LYS A 311 -27.26 8.34 4.90
CA LYS A 311 -28.52 8.94 4.43
C LYS A 311 -29.77 8.33 5.08
N GLY A 312 -29.61 7.32 5.93
CA GLY A 312 -30.73 6.56 6.52
C GLY A 312 -31.36 5.55 5.55
N GLU A 313 -30.65 5.18 4.48
CA GLU A 313 -31.06 4.22 3.48
C GLU A 313 -30.48 2.82 3.78
N GLU A 314 -31.15 1.77 3.32
CA GLU A 314 -30.65 0.39 3.45
C GLU A 314 -29.60 0.08 2.37
N PRO A 315 -28.38 -0.36 2.74
CA PRO A 315 -27.34 -0.78 1.81
C PRO A 315 -27.77 -1.87 0.83
N THR A 316 -27.32 -1.74 -0.42
CA THR A 316 -27.48 -2.77 -1.46
C THR A 316 -26.13 -3.43 -1.75
N ILE A 317 -25.98 -4.68 -1.29
CA ILE A 317 -24.81 -5.53 -1.58
C ILE A 317 -25.20 -6.77 -2.36
#